data_AF-A7I368-F1
#
_entry.id   AF-A7I368-F1
#
_cell.length_a   1.000
_cell.length_b   1.000
_cell.length_c   1.000
_cell.angle_alpha   90.00
_cell.angle_beta   90.00
_cell.angle_gamma   90.00
#
_symmetry.space_group_name_H-M   'P 1'
#
loop_
_entity.id
_entity.type
_entity.pdbx_description
1 polymer ?
#
loop_
_entity_poly.entity_id
_entity_poly.type
_entity_poly.pdbx_seq_one_letter_code
_entity_poly.pdbx_strand_id
1 'polypeptide(L)' 'MKKILMALFLVGFSSSVLMAEVDCSKKKYCKQMKSCKEAKEYFKKCGFKNLDRDGDGIPCENVCKK' A
#
# COMPACT_ATOMS: atom_id res chain seq x y z
N MET A 1 -5.78 -48.94 8.24
CA MET A 1 -5.52 -49.41 6.86
C MET A 1 -6.67 -48.95 5.96
N LYS A 2 -6.36 -48.61 4.69
CA LYS A 2 -7.18 -47.92 3.65
C LYS A 2 -7.27 -46.40 3.91
N LYS A 3 -6.38 -45.53 3.41
CA LYS A 3 -5.83 -45.35 2.04
C LYS A 3 -6.95 -45.28 0.99
N ILE A 4 -7.65 -44.15 0.91
CA ILE A 4 -8.40 -43.69 -0.28
C ILE A 4 -8.28 -42.15 -0.24
N LEU A 5 -7.18 -41.57 -0.72
CA LEU A 5 -7.00 -41.11 -2.10
C LEU A 5 -8.22 -40.35 -2.64
N MET A 6 -8.28 -39.06 -2.33
CA MET A 6 -8.82 -38.04 -3.24
C MET A 6 -7.83 -36.86 -3.25
N ALA A 7 -6.62 -37.15 -3.72
CA ALA A 7 -5.86 -36.15 -4.46
C ALA A 7 -6.53 -36.02 -5.84
N LEU A 8 -6.66 -34.79 -6.33
CA LEU A 8 -7.12 -34.34 -7.67
C LEU A 8 -8.38 -33.47 -7.60
N PHE A 9 -8.20 -32.17 -7.29
CA PHE A 9 -8.67 -31.08 -8.16
C PHE A 9 -7.91 -29.80 -7.80
N LEU A 10 -6.99 -29.44 -8.70
CA LEU A 10 -6.51 -28.10 -9.02
C LEU A 10 -5.63 -27.37 -8.00
N VAL A 11 -4.32 -27.48 -8.26
CA VAL A 11 -3.34 -26.38 -8.30
C VAL A 11 -3.75 -25.09 -7.60
N GLY A 12 -2.95 -24.72 -6.60
CA GLY A 12 -3.10 -23.51 -5.83
C GLY A 12 -3.34 -22.28 -6.70
N PHE A 13 -4.45 -21.61 -6.43
CA PHE A 13 -4.61 -20.22 -6.80
C PHE A 13 -3.78 -19.40 -5.81
N SER A 14 -2.45 -19.44 -5.94
CA SER A 14 -1.58 -18.38 -5.43
C SER A 14 -1.88 -17.15 -6.27
N SER A 15 -3.03 -16.51 -6.04
CA SER A 15 -3.28 -15.18 -6.56
C SER A 15 -2.29 -14.28 -5.86
N SER A 16 -1.18 -14.01 -6.53
CA SER A 16 -0.38 -12.83 -6.25
C SER A 16 -1.32 -11.64 -6.46
N VAL A 17 -1.97 -11.21 -5.36
CA VAL A 17 -2.68 -9.95 -5.30
C VAL A 17 -1.63 -8.92 -5.73
N LEU A 18 -1.80 -8.33 -6.91
CA LEU A 18 -0.86 -7.35 -7.44
C LEU A 18 -1.06 -6.06 -6.63
N MET A 19 -0.58 -6.07 -5.39
CA MET A 19 -0.51 -4.88 -4.56
C MET A 19 0.57 -4.01 -5.20
N ALA A 20 0.17 -2.86 -5.72
CA ALA A 20 1.12 -1.85 -6.16
C ALA A 20 2.06 -1.53 -4.99
N GLU A 21 3.32 -1.94 -5.12
CA GLU A 21 4.34 -1.63 -4.14
C GLU A 21 4.68 -0.14 -4.20
N VAL A 22 4.85 0.49 -3.05
CA VAL A 22 5.19 1.90 -2.97
C VAL A 22 6.69 2.06 -3.09
N ASP A 23 7.13 2.64 -4.20
CA ASP A 23 8.52 3.00 -4.41
C ASP A 23 8.85 4.33 -3.72
N CYS A 24 9.45 4.24 -2.54
CA CYS A 24 9.85 5.39 -1.73
C CYS A 24 10.87 6.33 -2.42
N SER A 25 11.46 5.94 -3.54
CA SER A 25 12.37 6.82 -4.29
C SER A 25 11.64 7.85 -5.16
N LYS A 26 10.35 7.63 -5.48
CA LYS A 26 9.63 8.41 -6.50
C LYS A 26 8.92 9.66 -5.99
N LYS A 27 8.11 9.55 -4.93
CA LYS A 27 7.23 10.63 -4.47
C LYS A 27 7.54 11.03 -3.04
N LYS A 28 8.44 12.00 -2.90
CA LYS A 28 8.87 12.53 -1.60
C LYS A 28 8.09 13.77 -1.17
N TYR A 29 7.36 14.43 -2.07
CA TYR A 29 6.69 15.70 -1.80
C TYR A 29 5.19 15.65 -2.12
N CYS A 30 4.37 16.40 -1.38
CA CYS A 30 2.91 16.44 -1.58
C CYS A 30 2.47 16.86 -2.98
N LYS A 31 3.24 17.70 -3.68
CA LYS A 31 2.98 18.08 -5.08
C LYS A 31 3.02 16.91 -6.07
N GLN A 32 3.60 15.77 -5.69
CA GLN A 32 3.70 14.57 -6.52
C GLN A 32 2.53 13.60 -6.26
N MET A 33 1.81 13.78 -5.15
CA MET A 33 0.69 12.92 -4.75
C MET A 33 -0.59 13.40 -5.45
N LYS A 34 -1.36 12.45 -5.97
CA LYS A 34 -2.61 12.75 -6.69
C LYS A 34 -3.86 12.44 -5.88
N SER A 35 -3.73 11.76 -4.74
CA SER A 35 -4.87 11.39 -3.90
C SER A 35 -4.46 11.24 -2.43
N CYS A 36 -5.43 11.39 -1.53
CA CYS A 36 -5.20 11.12 -0.11
C CYS A 36 -4.75 9.68 0.16
N LYS A 37 -5.32 8.71 -0.57
CA LYS A 37 -4.95 7.29 -0.43
C LYS A 37 -3.47 7.09 -0.71
N GLU A 38 -2.99 7.65 -1.82
CA GLU A 38 -1.57 7.59 -2.19
C GLU A 38 -0.68 8.28 -1.14
N ALA A 39 -1.04 9.49 -0.70
CA ALA A 39 -0.28 10.21 0.32
C ALA A 39 -0.17 9.41 1.63
N LYS A 40 -1.27 8.77 2.07
CA LYS A 40 -1.30 7.89 3.24
C LYS A 40 -0.43 6.64 3.05
N GLU A 41 -0.42 6.05 1.87
CA GLU A 41 0.43 4.89 1.58
C GLU A 41 1.92 5.24 1.64
N TYR A 42 2.34 6.36 1.04
CA TYR A 42 3.72 6.84 1.13
C TYR A 42 4.11 7.25 2.55
N PHE A 43 3.23 7.94 3.28
CA PHE A 43 3.48 8.32 4.67
C PHE A 43 3.72 7.09 5.55
N LYS A 44 2.85 6.07 5.45
CA LYS A 44 2.95 4.86 6.26
C LYS A 44 4.11 3.95 5.85
N LYS A 45 4.32 3.72 4.55
CA LYS A 45 5.31 2.75 4.06
C LYS A 45 6.73 3.34 4.02
N CYS A 46 6.87 4.63 3.73
CA CYS A 46 8.18 5.28 3.58
C CYS A 46 8.60 6.11 4.80
N GLY A 47 7.67 6.43 5.72
CA GLY A 47 7.97 7.21 6.93
C GLY A 47 8.35 8.67 6.67
N PHE A 48 7.92 9.23 5.54
CA PHE A 48 8.22 10.61 5.16
C PHE A 48 7.48 11.61 6.03
N LYS A 49 8.13 12.05 7.11
CA LYS A 49 7.62 13.07 8.03
C LYS A 49 7.26 14.38 7.33
N ASN A 50 7.95 14.72 6.24
CA ASN A 50 7.69 15.94 5.49
C ASN A 50 6.36 15.93 4.72
N LEU A 51 5.64 14.81 4.68
CA LEU A 51 4.27 14.74 4.15
C LEU A 51 3.25 15.25 5.17
N ASP A 52 3.54 15.17 6.47
CA ASP A 52 2.71 15.64 7.59
C ASP A 52 3.50 16.72 8.35
N ARG A 53 3.45 17.95 7.83
CA ARG A 53 4.36 19.03 8.26
C ARG A 53 3.94 19.65 9.60
N ASP A 54 2.64 19.68 9.90
CA ASP A 54 2.08 20.17 11.15
C ASP A 54 1.97 19.07 12.22
N GLY A 55 2.07 17.80 11.84
CA GLY A 55 2.22 16.67 12.76
C GLY A 55 0.90 16.21 13.36
N ASP A 56 -0.21 16.45 12.66
CA ASP A 56 -1.55 16.05 13.10
C ASP A 56 -1.94 14.62 12.67
N GLY A 57 -1.05 13.95 11.93
CA GLY A 57 -1.25 12.61 11.40
C GLY A 57 -1.93 12.56 10.03
N ILE A 58 -2.24 13.70 9.41
CA ILE A 58 -2.86 13.82 8.10
C ILE A 58 -1.82 14.26 7.06
N PRO A 59 -1.25 13.32 6.28
CA PRO A 59 -0.26 13.69 5.27
C PRO A 59 -0.92 14.42 4.09
N CYS A 60 -0.26 15.46 3.59
CA CYS A 60 -0.61 16.19 2.38
C CYS A 60 -2.07 16.65 2.36
N GLU A 61 -2.42 17.59 3.23
CA GLU A 61 -3.77 18.14 3.40
C GLU A 61 -4.41 18.66 2.10
N ASN A 62 -3.60 19.07 1.12
CA ASN A 62 -4.06 19.47 -0.21
C ASN A 62 -4.82 18.36 -0.96
N VAL A 63 -4.47 17.08 -0.71
CA VAL A 63 -5.18 15.91 -1.25
C VAL A 63 -6.00 15.17 -0.21
N CYS A 64 -5.68 15.34 1.08
CA CYS A 64 -6.40 14.68 2.17
C CYS A 64 -7.59 15.44 2.75
N LYS A 65 -7.78 16.72 2.39
CA LYS A 65 -8.85 17.60 2.87
C LYS A 65 -9.04 17.49 4.39
N LYS A 66 -8.32 18.33 5.12
CA LYS A 66 -8.49 18.51 6.58
C LYS A 66 -9.95 18.86 6.90
#